data_AF-B0NRE9-F1
#
_entry.id   AF-B0NRE9-F1
#
_cell.length_a   1.000
_cell.length_b   1.000
_cell.length_c   1.000
_cell.angle_alpha   90.00
_cell.angle_beta   90.00
_cell.angle_gamma   90.00
#
_symmetry.space_group_name_H-M   'P 1'
#
loop_
_entity.id
_entity.type
_entity.pdbx_description
1 polymer ?
#
loop_
_entity_poly.entity_id
_entity_poly.type
_entity_poly.pdbx_seq_one_letter_code
_entity_poly.pdbx_strand_id
1 'polypeptide(L)'
;MPKEIQDKETMERFMESVGQFESIVNDGGLVRLERLATEEITGTENEPGIIERYLTLSTDGSVMLQDMQLNPDEMRIGDKRLCLHTLSDLDDLPGKVRTDGRYERLSTDRSDCRLSYASPVGIMLPCDHIYNQ
;
A
#
# COMPACT_ATOMS: atom_id res chain seq x y z
N MET A 1 -11.05 -13.41 23.56
CA MET A 1 -11.65 -12.37 22.70
C MET A 1 -11.37 -11.01 23.31
N PRO A 2 -10.75 -10.06 22.58
CA PRO A 2 -10.54 -8.70 23.05
C PRO A 2 -11.83 -8.08 23.58
N LYS A 3 -11.74 -7.24 24.63
CA LYS A 3 -12.92 -6.69 25.32
C LYS A 3 -13.68 -5.70 24.43
N GLU A 4 -13.00 -5.05 23.49
CA GLU A 4 -13.58 -4.14 22.50
C GLU A 4 -14.59 -4.83 21.56
N ILE A 5 -14.44 -6.13 21.34
CA ILE A 5 -15.33 -6.92 20.46
C ILE A 5 -16.65 -7.27 21.17
N GLN A 6 -16.73 -7.11 22.49
CA GLN A 6 -17.97 -7.37 23.24
C GLN A 6 -18.93 -6.17 23.25
N ASP A 7 -18.45 -4.98 22.91
CA ASP A 7 -19.27 -3.78 22.82
C ASP A 7 -19.90 -3.66 21.42
N LYS A 8 -21.18 -4.02 21.34
CA LYS A 8 -21.95 -3.96 20.10
C LYS A 8 -22.04 -2.54 19.54
N GLU A 9 -22.12 -1.52 20.39
CA GLU A 9 -22.25 -0.14 19.93
C GLU A 9 -20.96 0.34 19.27
N THR A 10 -19.81 0.00 19.86
CA THR A 10 -18.50 0.30 19.26
C THR A 10 -18.31 -0.41 17.92
N MET A 11 -18.73 -1.68 17.82
CA MET A 11 -18.66 -2.43 16.56
C MET A 11 -19.58 -1.83 15.49
N GLU A 12 -20.80 -1.43 15.84
CA GLU A 12 -21.74 -0.78 14.92
C GLU A 12 -21.17 0.53 14.38
N ARG A 13 -20.67 1.41 15.25
CA ARG A 13 -20.03 2.68 14.84
C ARG A 13 -18.80 2.47 13.95
N PHE A 14 -18.01 1.43 14.24
CA PHE A 14 -16.87 1.07 13.40
C PHE A 14 -17.33 0.65 12.00
N MET A 15 -18.31 -0.25 11.91
CA MET A 15 -18.84 -0.73 10.63
C MET A 15 -19.51 0.40 9.83
N GLU A 16 -20.20 1.34 10.49
CA GLU A 16 -20.73 2.55 9.84
C GLU A 16 -19.62 3.41 9.24
N SER A 17 -18.53 3.62 10.00
CA SER A 17 -17.38 4.41 9.54
C SER A 17 -16.68 3.75 8.35
N VAL A 18 -16.53 2.42 8.37
CA VAL A 18 -15.98 1.63 7.26
C VAL A 18 -16.87 1.74 6.02
N GLY A 19 -18.19 1.66 6.18
CA GLY A 19 -19.14 1.80 5.07
C GLY A 19 -19.12 3.20 4.43
N GLN A 20 -19.01 4.25 5.24
CA GLN A 20 -18.84 5.62 4.73
C GLN A 20 -17.53 5.77 3.95
N PHE A 21 -16.43 5.26 4.50
CA PHE A 21 -15.13 5.24 3.81
C PHE A 21 -15.19 4.48 2.49
N GLU A 22 -15.82 3.30 2.48
CA GLU A 22 -16.01 2.49 1.29
C GLU A 22 -16.76 3.24 0.19
N SER A 23 -17.87 3.91 0.53
CA SER A 23 -18.64 4.72 -0.42
C SER A 23 -17.79 5.83 -1.01
N ILE A 24 -17.07 6.60 -0.18
CA ILE A 24 -16.24 7.72 -0.63
C ILE A 24 -15.18 7.26 -1.63
N VAL A 25 -14.48 6.16 -1.33
CA VAL A 25 -13.42 5.63 -2.20
C VAL A 25 -14.00 5.13 -3.52
N ASN A 26 -15.09 4.37 -3.48
CA ASN A 26 -15.75 3.83 -4.66
C ASN A 26 -16.36 4.92 -5.56
N ASP A 27 -16.94 5.97 -4.96
CA ASP A 27 -17.47 7.13 -5.68
C ASP A 27 -16.37 7.93 -6.39
N GLY A 28 -15.12 7.86 -5.90
CA GLY A 28 -13.95 8.48 -6.50
C GLY A 28 -13.54 7.90 -7.85
N GLY A 29 -14.00 6.70 -8.22
CA GLY A 29 -13.80 6.08 -9.55
C GLY A 29 -12.36 5.71 -9.94
N LEU A 30 -11.36 6.12 -9.15
CA LEU A 30 -9.94 5.81 -9.36
C LEU A 30 -9.54 4.45 -8.80
N VAL A 31 -10.21 4.02 -7.72
CA VAL A 31 -9.93 2.78 -6.99
C VAL A 31 -11.26 2.19 -6.55
N ARG A 32 -11.34 0.85 -6.49
CA ARG A 32 -12.51 0.13 -5.99
C ARG A 32 -12.11 -0.70 -4.78
N LEU A 33 -12.93 -0.65 -3.74
CA LEU A 33 -12.85 -1.53 -2.59
C LEU A 33 -13.79 -2.70 -2.80
N GLU A 34 -13.29 -3.90 -2.54
CA GLU A 34 -14.06 -5.15 -2.55
C GLU A 34 -13.82 -5.87 -1.23
N ARG A 35 -14.91 -6.35 -0.62
CA ARG A 35 -14.84 -7.08 0.63
C ARG A 35 -14.35 -8.50 0.36
N LEU A 36 -13.24 -8.87 0.98
CA LEU A 36 -12.69 -10.22 0.90
C LEU A 36 -13.65 -11.24 1.54
N ALA A 37 -13.86 -12.35 0.85
CA ALA A 37 -14.52 -13.54 1.35
C ALA A 37 -13.61 -14.28 2.35
N THR A 38 -14.21 -15.18 3.12
CA THR A 38 -13.48 -15.99 4.11
C THR A 38 -12.35 -16.77 3.44
N GLU A 39 -12.63 -17.37 2.29
CA GLU A 39 -11.72 -18.19 1.51
C GLU A 39 -10.52 -17.38 1.00
N GLU A 40 -10.72 -16.11 0.65
CA GLU A 40 -9.63 -15.22 0.23
C GLU A 40 -8.72 -14.85 1.39
N ILE A 41 -9.26 -14.81 2.61
CA ILE A 41 -8.51 -14.52 3.83
C ILE A 41 -7.75 -15.76 4.31
N THR A 42 -8.45 -16.87 4.49
CA THR A 42 -7.92 -18.08 5.14
C THR A 42 -7.35 -19.09 4.17
N GLY A 43 -7.73 -19.05 2.90
CA GLY A 43 -7.42 -20.06 1.90
C GLY A 43 -8.49 -21.13 1.80
N THR A 44 -8.32 -21.98 0.79
CA THR A 44 -9.08 -23.21 0.56
C THR A 44 -8.16 -24.43 0.67
N GLU A 45 -8.68 -25.64 0.49
CA GLU A 45 -7.85 -26.85 0.45
C GLU A 45 -6.80 -26.82 -0.68
N ASN A 46 -7.06 -26.08 -1.76
CA ASN A 46 -6.24 -26.09 -2.97
C ASN A 46 -5.43 -24.79 -3.17
N GLU A 47 -5.86 -23.67 -2.57
CA GLU A 47 -5.26 -22.36 -2.81
C GLU A 47 -5.02 -21.60 -1.51
N PRO A 48 -3.83 -20.99 -1.33
CA PRO A 48 -3.51 -20.26 -0.12
C PRO A 48 -4.23 -18.91 -0.07
N GLY A 49 -4.76 -18.60 1.11
CA GLY A 49 -5.35 -17.29 1.41
C GLY A 49 -4.31 -16.22 1.69
N ILE A 50 -4.76 -14.97 1.88
CA ILE A 50 -3.86 -13.84 2.09
C ILE A 50 -3.00 -13.99 3.36
N ILE A 51 -3.54 -14.56 4.43
CA ILE A 51 -2.81 -14.78 5.68
C ILE A 51 -1.67 -15.78 5.44
N GLU A 52 -1.95 -16.87 4.74
CA GLU A 52 -0.96 -17.89 4.45
C GLU A 52 0.14 -17.37 3.51
N ARG A 53 -0.22 -16.64 2.45
CA ARG A 53 0.75 -15.97 1.57
C ARG A 53 1.62 -14.98 2.32
N TYR A 54 1.04 -14.22 3.25
CA TYR A 54 1.76 -13.28 4.08
C TYR A 54 2.75 -13.98 5.02
N LEU A 55 2.30 -15.04 5.71
CA LEU A 55 3.12 -15.82 6.64
C LEU A 55 4.20 -16.66 5.96
N THR A 56 4.06 -16.96 4.67
CA THR A 56 5.07 -17.66 3.87
C THR A 56 5.93 -16.69 3.04
N LEU A 57 5.57 -15.40 3.00
CA LEU A 57 6.14 -14.38 2.11
C LEU A 57 6.24 -14.90 0.66
N SER A 58 5.19 -15.59 0.22
CA SER A 58 5.14 -16.29 -1.06
C SER A 58 4.16 -15.59 -1.98
N THR A 59 4.66 -15.04 -3.09
CA THR A 59 3.86 -14.36 -4.11
C THR A 59 3.49 -15.27 -5.29
N ASP A 60 4.11 -16.44 -5.40
CA ASP A 60 3.96 -17.39 -6.50
C ASP A 60 3.02 -18.57 -6.19
N GLY A 61 2.43 -18.60 -4.98
CA GLY A 61 1.50 -19.66 -4.56
C GLY A 61 2.19 -20.95 -4.12
N SER A 62 3.52 -20.97 -4.01
CA SER A 62 4.26 -22.06 -3.37
C SER A 62 4.04 -22.00 -1.86
N VAL A 63 3.32 -22.98 -1.32
CA VAL A 63 2.86 -23.01 0.08
C VAL A 63 3.71 -23.94 0.95
N MET A 64 5.02 -23.93 0.73
CA MET A 64 5.91 -24.66 1.62
C MET A 64 5.93 -23.93 2.97
N LEU A 65 5.41 -24.60 4.01
CA LEU A 65 5.52 -24.11 5.38
C LEU A 65 7.00 -23.99 5.74
N GLN A 66 7.39 -22.82 6.21
CA GLN A 66 8.75 -22.51 6.63
C GLN A 66 8.75 -22.08 8.09
N ASP A 67 9.85 -22.34 8.79
CA ASP A 67 9.98 -21.95 10.20
C ASP A 67 9.99 -20.43 10.36
N MET A 68 9.18 -19.93 11.28
CA MET A 68 9.17 -18.53 11.67
C MET A 68 10.10 -18.32 12.87
N GLN A 69 11.02 -17.38 12.75
CA GLN A 69 11.89 -16.95 13.84
C GLN A 69 11.62 -15.48 14.17
N LEU A 70 11.32 -15.22 15.44
CA LEU A 70 11.05 -13.91 16.00
C LEU A 70 12.12 -13.63 17.07
N ASN A 71 13.27 -13.13 16.64
CA ASN A 71 14.31 -12.66 17.55
C ASN A 71 14.22 -11.13 17.67
N PRO A 72 14.69 -10.53 18.79
CA PRO A 72 14.70 -9.07 18.96
C PRO A 72 15.40 -8.32 17.82
N ASP A 73 16.44 -8.94 17.25
CA ASP A 73 17.28 -8.31 16.22
C ASP A 73 16.90 -8.74 14.79
N GLU A 74 16.11 -9.81 14.62
CA GLU A 74 15.80 -10.35 13.30
C GLU A 74 14.48 -11.14 13.30
N MET A 75 13.61 -10.80 12.36
CA MET A 75 12.42 -11.58 12.03
C MET A 75 12.61 -12.25 10.66
N ARG A 76 12.43 -13.58 10.61
CA ARG A 76 12.56 -14.34 9.36
C ARG A 76 11.51 -15.44 9.24
N ILE A 77 11.25 -15.84 8.00
CA ILE A 77 10.46 -17.00 7.62
C ILE A 77 11.32 -17.82 6.66
N GLY A 78 11.81 -18.98 7.10
CA GLY A 78 12.84 -19.73 6.37
C GLY A 78 14.08 -18.86 6.12
N ASP A 79 14.46 -18.71 4.85
CA ASP A 79 15.57 -17.85 4.42
C ASP A 79 15.17 -16.39 4.12
N LYS A 80 13.88 -16.05 4.28
CA LYS A 80 13.34 -14.73 3.95
C LYS A 80 13.39 -13.82 5.18
N ARG A 81 14.16 -12.73 5.08
CA ARG A 81 14.25 -11.70 6.13
C ARG A 81 13.13 -10.68 5.98
N LEU A 82 12.47 -10.38 7.09
CA LEU A 82 11.40 -9.39 7.12
C LEU A 82 11.97 -7.99 7.34
N CYS A 83 11.60 -7.05 6.49
CA CYS A 83 11.83 -5.61 6.71
C CYS A 83 10.46 -4.94 6.88
N LEU A 84 10.15 -4.53 8.11
CA LEU A 84 8.88 -3.92 8.45
C LEU A 84 9.04 -2.40 8.46
N HIS A 85 8.20 -1.71 7.69
CA HIS A 85 8.07 -0.26 7.76
C HIS A 85 6.68 0.07 8.28
N THR A 86 6.61 0.69 9.44
CA THR A 86 5.36 1.22 10.01
C THR A 86 5.29 2.71 9.80
N LEU A 87 4.18 3.19 9.26
CA LEU A 87 3.81 4.61 9.28
C LEU A 87 3.04 4.83 10.58
N SER A 88 3.70 5.37 11.59
CA SER A 88 3.13 5.55 12.93
C SER A 88 2.65 6.98 13.20
N ASP A 89 3.21 7.96 12.50
CA ASP A 89 2.89 9.37 12.71
C ASP A 89 2.37 10.01 11.41
N LEU A 90 1.26 10.72 11.51
CA LEU A 90 0.71 11.50 10.41
C LEU A 90 1.54 12.77 10.16
N ASP A 91 2.24 13.27 11.19
CA ASP A 91 3.13 14.43 11.06
C ASP A 91 4.41 14.08 10.27
N ASP A 92 4.78 12.80 10.22
CA ASP A 92 5.88 12.31 9.38
C ASP A 92 5.49 12.18 7.89
N LEU A 93 4.20 12.24 7.58
CA LEU A 93 3.71 12.20 6.21
C LEU A 93 3.70 13.61 5.60
N PRO A 94 4.08 13.73 4.31
CA PRO A 94 4.03 15.01 3.64
C PRO A 94 2.58 15.51 3.58
N GLY A 95 2.32 16.73 4.06
CA GLY A 95 0.97 17.31 4.08
C GLY A 95 0.30 17.44 2.70
N LYS A 96 1.06 17.30 1.60
CA LYS A 96 0.54 17.12 0.25
C LYS A 96 1.45 16.20 -0.55
N VAL A 97 0.86 15.19 -1.20
CA VAL A 97 1.52 14.40 -2.24
C VAL A 97 1.25 15.07 -3.59
N ARG A 98 2.27 15.20 -4.43
CA ARG A 98 2.16 15.70 -5.81
C ARG A 98 2.91 14.78 -6.75
N THR A 99 2.45 14.65 -7.99
CA THR A 99 3.12 13.88 -9.05
C THR A 99 4.08 14.74 -9.88
N ASP A 100 3.98 16.06 -9.71
CA ASP A 100 4.70 17.08 -10.49
C ASP A 100 4.94 18.35 -9.66
N GLY A 101 5.94 19.13 -10.08
CA GLY A 101 6.34 20.39 -9.46
C GLY A 101 6.56 21.50 -10.50
N ARG A 102 6.55 22.76 -10.04
CA ARG A 102 6.85 23.91 -10.89
C ARG A 102 8.33 23.89 -11.26
N TYR A 103 8.61 23.92 -12.55
CA TYR A 103 9.98 24.02 -13.06
C TYR A 103 10.32 25.49 -13.29
N GLU A 104 11.01 26.08 -12.33
CA GLU A 104 11.28 27.52 -12.29
C GLU A 104 11.98 28.04 -13.55
N ARG A 105 12.88 27.26 -14.16
CA ARG A 105 13.63 27.72 -15.34
C ARG A 105 12.77 27.95 -16.59
N LEU A 106 11.59 27.33 -16.66
CA LEU A 106 10.62 27.52 -17.77
C LEU A 106 9.29 28.11 -17.28
N SER A 107 9.22 28.52 -16.01
CA SER A 107 8.05 29.19 -15.45
C SER A 107 8.26 30.70 -15.45
N THR A 108 7.17 31.46 -15.48
CA THR A 108 7.15 32.92 -15.35
C THR A 108 6.13 33.29 -14.28
N ASP A 109 6.12 34.55 -13.85
CA ASP A 109 5.11 35.08 -12.92
C ASP A 109 3.66 34.95 -13.44
N ARG A 110 3.49 34.73 -14.75
CA ARG A 110 2.18 34.58 -15.39
C ARG A 110 1.91 33.17 -15.93
N SER A 111 2.87 32.24 -15.83
CA SER A 111 2.73 30.89 -16.41
C SER A 111 3.58 29.85 -15.68
N ASP A 112 2.97 28.75 -15.28
CA ASP A 112 3.68 27.64 -14.63
C ASP A 112 3.96 26.52 -15.63
N CYS A 113 5.24 26.27 -15.91
CA CYS A 113 5.67 25.05 -16.56
C CYS A 113 5.87 23.99 -15.47
N ARG A 114 5.02 22.96 -15.45
CA ARG A 114 5.05 21.91 -14.43
C ARG A 114 5.67 20.63 -14.99
N LEU A 115 6.61 20.05 -14.26
CA LEU A 115 7.32 18.82 -14.63
C LEU A 115 7.06 17.73 -13.60
N SER A 116 6.81 16.52 -14.09
CA SER A 116 6.70 15.34 -13.23
C SER A 116 8.00 15.08 -12.46
N TYR A 117 7.90 14.49 -11.27
CA TYR A 117 9.10 14.00 -10.55
C TYR A 117 9.85 12.89 -11.29
N ALA A 118 9.23 12.24 -12.29
CA ALA A 118 9.92 11.32 -13.20
C ALA A 118 10.69 12.03 -14.33
N SER A 119 10.58 13.36 -14.47
CA SER A 119 11.25 14.11 -15.55
C SER A 119 12.77 13.92 -15.62
N PRO A 120 13.54 13.75 -14.52
CA PRO A 120 14.99 13.52 -14.60
C PRO A 120 15.40 12.24 -15.32
N VAL A 121 14.52 11.23 -15.39
CA VAL A 121 14.77 9.95 -16.07
C VAL A 121 14.08 9.84 -17.43
N GLY A 122 13.38 10.88 -17.86
CA GLY A 122 12.85 11.02 -19.21
C GLY A 122 13.40 12.30 -19.83
N ILE A 123 12.51 13.27 -20.06
CA ILE A 123 12.79 14.53 -20.77
C ILE A 123 13.98 15.37 -20.27
N MET A 124 14.47 15.19 -19.04
CA MET A 124 15.62 15.91 -18.48
C MET A 124 16.88 15.05 -18.32
N LEU A 125 16.95 13.87 -18.94
CA LEU A 125 18.19 13.12 -19.01
C LEU A 125 19.26 13.94 -19.75
N PRO A 126 20.50 14.04 -19.22
CA PRO A 126 21.58 14.84 -19.81
C PRO A 126 22.20 14.18 -21.05
N CYS A 127 21.61 13.10 -21.56
CA CYS A 127 22.06 12.36 -22.72
C CYS A 127 20.89 12.08 -23.68
N ASP A 128 21.23 11.93 -24.97
CA ASP A 128 20.27 11.49 -25.98
C ASP A 128 19.81 10.08 -25.64
N HIS A 129 18.53 9.95 -25.33
CA HIS A 129 17.88 8.68 -25.01
C HIS A 129 16.61 8.57 -25.85
N ILE A 130 16.43 7.41 -26.48
CA ILE A 130 15.21 7.12 -27.23
C ILE A 130 14.20 6.57 -26.22
N TYR A 131 13.53 7.45 -25.48
CA TYR A 131 12.22 7.12 -24.94
C TYR A 131 11.23 7.49 -26.05
N ASN A 132 10.75 6.50 -26.79
CA ASN A 132 9.59 6.73 -27.65
C ASN A 132 8.44 7.20 -26.75
N GLN A 133 8.06 8.48 -26.91
CA GLN A 133 6.85 9.06 -26.34
C GLN A 133 5.60 8.45 -26.97
#